data_AF-A0A7Y6NL97-F1
#
_entry.id   AF-A0A7Y6NL97-F1
#
_cell.length_a   1.000
_cell.length_b   1.000
_cell.length_c   1.000
_cell.angle_alpha   90.00
_cell.angle_beta   90.00
_cell.angle_gamma   90.00
#
_symmetry.space_group_name_H-M   'P 1'
#
loop_
_entity.id
_entity.type
_entity.pdbx_description
1 polymer ?
#
loop_
_entity_poly.entity_id
_entity_poly.type
_entity_poly.pdbx_seq_one_letter_code
_entity_poly.pdbx_strand_id
1 'polypeptide(L)'
;MSCRKLLAAGVLALGTLLGTGVGAAPTRYEVGPELVTNGGFESGNFSGWNASFDPTLSGVDGVAAHSGSFGAYFGEIGTPGTLVQSLATLPGSYYNIHLWLRSDGQRPNSFDVLWGGRSVYSVLDVAASAFTEIVLDPQASSALTTLELRLRNDSGFFEIDDISVRQLPEPITLALVGPGLFGLALARRRKVGEAKPAAA
;
A
#
# COMPACT_ATOMS: atom_id res chain seq x y z
N MET A 1 29.63 -46.33 47.26
CA MET A 1 30.96 -45.77 46.94
C MET A 1 30.96 -45.34 45.47
N SER A 2 31.32 -44.08 45.25
CA SER A 2 31.31 -43.36 43.97
C SER A 2 32.34 -43.90 42.97
N CYS A 3 32.04 -43.90 41.67
CA CYS A 3 33.05 -43.65 40.63
C CYS A 3 32.43 -43.16 39.31
N ARG A 4 32.73 -41.90 38.96
CA ARG A 4 32.46 -41.23 37.67
C ARG A 4 33.60 -41.53 36.67
N LYS A 5 33.31 -41.69 35.37
CA LYS A 5 34.14 -41.27 34.20
C LYS A 5 33.22 -41.03 32.97
N LEU A 6 32.98 -39.77 32.57
CA LEU A 6 33.59 -39.00 31.45
C LEU A 6 33.14 -39.50 30.05
N LEU A 7 32.15 -38.88 29.40
CA LEU A 7 32.20 -37.73 28.45
C LEU A 7 33.07 -37.96 27.20
N ALA A 8 32.41 -38.08 26.04
CA ALA A 8 32.98 -37.78 24.72
C ALA A 8 32.10 -36.69 24.07
N ALA A 9 32.68 -35.51 23.91
CA ALA A 9 32.07 -34.36 23.27
C ALA A 9 32.13 -34.54 21.74
N GLY A 10 30.96 -34.63 21.09
CA GLY A 10 30.83 -34.51 19.65
C GLY A 10 30.88 -33.04 19.25
N VAL A 11 31.92 -32.66 18.51
CA VAL A 11 32.11 -31.35 17.91
C VAL A 11 30.97 -31.10 16.92
N LEU A 12 30.08 -30.13 17.21
CA LEU A 12 29.16 -29.57 16.22
C LEU A 12 29.78 -28.25 15.73
N ALA A 13 30.27 -28.26 14.49
CA ALA A 13 30.82 -27.08 13.85
C ALA A 13 29.73 -26.00 13.72
N LEU A 14 29.97 -24.85 14.33
CA LEU A 14 29.13 -23.67 14.23
C LEU A 14 29.41 -23.01 12.86
N GLY A 15 28.61 -23.36 11.86
CA GLY A 15 28.58 -22.62 10.60
C GLY A 15 27.95 -21.26 10.83
N THR A 16 28.77 -20.20 10.89
CA THR A 16 28.29 -18.82 10.89
C THR A 16 27.69 -18.50 9.53
N LEU A 17 26.35 -18.50 9.45
CA LEU A 17 25.62 -17.98 8.31
C LEU A 17 25.65 -16.45 8.37
N LEU A 18 26.57 -15.82 7.65
CA LEU A 18 26.47 -14.41 7.30
C LEU A 18 25.33 -14.26 6.28
N GLY A 19 24.10 -14.25 6.78
CA GLY A 19 22.94 -13.86 6.00
C GLY A 19 22.93 -12.35 5.87
N THR A 20 23.43 -11.82 4.75
CA THR A 20 23.03 -10.48 4.30
C THR A 20 21.56 -10.58 3.92
N GLY A 21 20.69 -10.39 4.92
CA GLY A 21 19.26 -10.21 4.71
C GLY A 21 19.05 -8.91 3.96
N VAL A 22 19.12 -8.97 2.63
CA VAL A 22 18.39 -8.00 1.81
C VAL A 22 16.93 -8.33 2.10
N GLY A 23 16.32 -7.61 3.04
CA GLY A 23 14.90 -7.73 3.30
C GLY A 23 14.18 -7.38 2.02
N ALA A 24 13.73 -8.38 1.27
CA ALA A 24 12.72 -8.15 0.24
C ALA A 24 11.54 -7.51 0.97
N ALA A 25 11.21 -6.27 0.58
CA ALA A 25 9.97 -5.65 1.02
C ALA A 25 8.84 -6.65 0.74
N PRO A 26 7.86 -6.82 1.65
CA PRO A 26 6.77 -7.75 1.40
C PRO A 26 6.09 -7.36 0.08
N THR A 27 6.15 -8.25 -0.90
CA THR A 27 5.41 -8.07 -2.16
C THR A 27 3.93 -8.07 -1.80
N ARG A 28 3.25 -6.95 -2.04
CA ARG A 28 1.81 -6.88 -1.84
C ARG A 28 1.16 -7.83 -2.83
N TYR A 29 0.35 -8.74 -2.30
CA TYR A 29 -0.47 -9.57 -3.17
C TYR A 29 -1.67 -8.73 -3.60
N GLU A 30 -1.58 -8.13 -4.77
CA GLU A 30 -2.67 -7.36 -5.38
C GLU A 30 -3.57 -8.28 -6.19
N VAL A 31 -4.84 -7.93 -6.26
CA VAL A 31 -5.87 -8.67 -6.99
C VAL A 31 -6.66 -7.72 -7.89
N GLY A 32 -7.18 -8.26 -8.98
CA GLY A 32 -7.98 -7.49 -9.93
C GLY A 32 -7.14 -6.66 -10.93
N PRO A 33 -7.83 -5.94 -11.82
CA PRO A 33 -7.19 -5.10 -12.82
C PRO A 33 -6.66 -3.80 -12.20
N GLU A 34 -5.81 -3.10 -12.96
CA GLU A 34 -5.50 -1.70 -12.72
C GLU A 34 -6.79 -0.86 -12.77
N LEU A 35 -6.98 0.03 -11.80
CA LEU A 35 -8.13 0.92 -11.75
C LEU A 35 -7.84 2.32 -12.31
N VAL A 36 -6.60 2.79 -12.22
CA VAL A 36 -6.21 4.11 -12.72
C VAL A 36 -6.04 4.07 -14.22
N THR A 37 -6.74 4.95 -14.93
CA THR A 37 -6.47 5.16 -16.36
C THR A 37 -5.39 6.21 -16.54
N ASN A 38 -4.45 5.95 -17.46
CA ASN A 38 -3.35 6.87 -17.78
C ASN A 38 -2.57 7.33 -16.53
N GLY A 39 -2.27 6.39 -15.63
CA GLY A 39 -1.57 6.67 -14.38
C GLY A 39 -0.10 7.05 -14.54
N GLY A 40 0.53 6.60 -15.63
CA GLY A 40 1.87 7.01 -16.03
C GLY A 40 1.90 8.06 -17.16
N PHE A 41 0.78 8.73 -17.44
CA PHE A 41 0.71 9.88 -18.39
C PHE A 41 1.20 9.65 -19.84
N GLU A 42 1.41 8.39 -20.25
CA GLU A 42 1.98 8.00 -21.56
C GLU A 42 1.18 8.45 -22.79
N SER A 43 -0.02 8.98 -22.61
CA SER A 43 -0.76 9.67 -23.68
C SER A 43 -0.23 11.08 -23.99
N GLY A 44 0.77 11.57 -23.25
CA GLY A 44 1.35 12.90 -23.38
C GLY A 44 0.42 14.02 -22.87
N ASN A 45 -0.62 13.65 -22.12
CA ASN A 45 -1.61 14.57 -21.55
C ASN A 45 -2.36 13.91 -20.37
N PHE A 46 -3.35 14.63 -19.82
CA PHE A 46 -4.16 14.20 -18.68
C PHE A 46 -5.43 13.42 -19.07
N SER A 47 -5.48 12.76 -20.23
CA SER A 47 -6.61 11.91 -20.61
C SER A 47 -6.93 10.90 -19.49
N GLY A 48 -8.22 10.72 -19.18
CA GLY A 48 -8.66 9.89 -18.05
C GLY A 48 -8.72 10.63 -16.71
N TRP A 49 -8.01 11.75 -16.54
CA TRP A 49 -8.06 12.57 -15.33
C TRP A 49 -8.98 13.78 -15.51
N ASN A 50 -9.76 14.10 -14.47
CA ASN A 50 -10.33 15.43 -14.32
C ASN A 50 -9.30 16.31 -13.62
N ALA A 51 -8.64 17.16 -14.40
CA ALA A 51 -7.51 17.96 -13.96
C ALA A 51 -7.87 19.45 -13.85
N SER A 52 -7.38 20.11 -12.80
CA SER A 52 -7.56 21.56 -12.60
C SER A 52 -6.30 22.17 -11.99
N PHE A 53 -5.61 23.00 -12.76
CA PHE A 53 -4.31 23.61 -12.44
C PHE A 53 -4.03 24.78 -13.40
N ASP A 54 -2.95 25.53 -13.20
CA ASP A 54 -2.43 26.51 -14.15
C ASP A 54 -1.62 25.82 -15.27
N PRO A 55 -2.08 25.81 -16.53
CA PRO A 55 -1.42 25.10 -17.62
C PRO A 55 -0.09 25.74 -18.06
N THR A 56 0.27 26.89 -17.50
CA THR A 56 1.60 27.51 -17.73
C THR A 56 2.66 27.02 -16.74
N LEU A 57 2.23 26.40 -15.63
CA LEU A 57 3.07 25.92 -14.53
C LEU A 57 3.00 24.40 -14.35
N SER A 58 2.00 23.75 -14.94
CA SER A 58 1.74 22.34 -14.75
C SER A 58 1.41 21.66 -16.08
N GLY A 59 1.89 20.43 -16.26
CA GLY A 59 1.81 19.75 -17.54
C GLY A 59 2.30 18.31 -17.51
N VAL A 60 2.39 17.73 -18.71
CA VAL A 60 2.98 16.41 -18.95
C VAL A 60 4.16 16.58 -19.91
N ASP A 61 5.32 16.03 -19.56
CA ASP A 61 6.50 16.02 -20.43
C ASP A 61 7.41 14.83 -20.15
N GLY A 62 8.49 14.69 -20.93
CA GLY A 62 9.45 13.59 -20.77
C GLY A 62 10.57 13.86 -19.75
N VAL A 63 10.65 15.05 -19.16
CA VAL A 63 11.61 15.34 -18.09
C VAL A 63 11.04 14.87 -16.75
N ALA A 64 9.73 14.93 -16.60
CA ALA A 64 8.96 14.45 -15.46
C ALA A 64 8.74 12.93 -15.44
N ALA A 65 9.22 12.20 -16.45
CA ALA A 65 9.07 10.75 -16.53
C ALA A 65 9.92 10.04 -15.46
N HIS A 66 9.29 9.19 -14.66
CA HIS A 66 9.95 8.18 -13.85
C HIS A 66 10.15 6.89 -14.65
N SER A 67 9.12 6.49 -15.40
CA SER A 67 9.15 5.40 -16.35
C SER A 67 8.55 5.84 -17.68
N GLY A 68 8.61 4.99 -18.71
CA GLY A 68 8.01 5.32 -20.00
C GLY A 68 8.61 6.56 -20.67
N SER A 69 7.75 7.35 -21.30
CA SER A 69 8.13 8.54 -22.08
C SER A 69 7.65 9.85 -21.45
N PHE A 70 6.69 9.79 -20.53
CA PHE A 70 6.03 10.96 -19.99
C PHE A 70 5.79 10.82 -18.48
N GLY A 71 5.81 11.94 -17.78
CA GLY A 71 5.28 12.08 -16.43
C GLY A 71 4.65 13.45 -16.25
N ALA A 72 4.01 13.71 -15.12
CA ALA A 72 3.37 14.99 -14.86
C ALA A 72 4.20 15.86 -13.91
N TYR A 73 4.27 17.16 -14.18
CA TYR A 73 4.90 18.15 -13.31
C TYR A 73 3.89 19.20 -12.83
N PHE A 74 4.11 19.71 -11.62
CA PHE A 74 3.24 20.68 -10.97
C PHE A 74 4.02 21.78 -10.24
N GLY A 75 3.80 23.03 -10.65
CA GLY A 75 4.41 24.23 -10.07
C GLY A 75 3.39 25.25 -9.56
N GLU A 76 2.26 24.78 -9.04
CA GLU A 76 1.13 25.63 -8.64
C GLU A 76 1.47 26.57 -7.48
N ILE A 77 0.96 27.81 -7.53
CA ILE A 77 1.29 28.88 -6.59
C ILE A 77 0.08 29.24 -5.73
N GLY A 78 0.23 29.18 -4.42
CA GLY A 78 -0.79 29.65 -3.45
C GLY A 78 -1.98 28.70 -3.28
N THR A 79 -2.50 28.11 -4.36
CA THR A 79 -3.54 27.07 -4.36
C THR A 79 -3.02 25.81 -5.04
N PRO A 80 -3.27 24.61 -4.48
CA PRO A 80 -2.89 23.37 -5.14
C PRO A 80 -3.70 23.13 -6.43
N GLY A 81 -3.04 22.58 -7.43
CA GLY A 81 -3.68 21.94 -8.57
C GLY A 81 -4.19 20.56 -8.17
N THR A 82 -5.14 20.02 -8.93
CA THR A 82 -5.81 18.76 -8.63
C THR A 82 -5.83 17.82 -9.82
N LEU A 83 -5.65 16.52 -9.53
CA LEU A 83 -5.93 15.42 -10.44
C LEU A 83 -6.96 14.49 -9.80
N VAL A 84 -8.07 14.23 -10.48
CA VAL A 84 -9.18 13.46 -9.94
C VAL A 84 -9.61 12.33 -10.88
N GLN A 85 -9.77 11.13 -10.33
CA GLN A 85 -10.43 10.00 -11.00
C GLN A 85 -11.45 9.34 -10.08
N SER A 86 -12.55 8.86 -10.64
CA SER A 86 -13.53 8.04 -9.91
C SER A 86 -13.32 6.57 -10.26
N LEU A 87 -13.02 5.76 -9.24
CA LEU A 87 -12.62 4.37 -9.38
C LEU A 87 -13.74 3.46 -8.92
N ALA A 88 -14.05 2.41 -9.69
CA ALA A 88 -14.98 1.38 -9.28
C ALA A 88 -14.35 0.52 -8.18
N THR A 89 -14.94 0.55 -6.99
CA THR A 89 -14.42 -0.11 -5.79
C THR A 89 -15.46 -0.99 -5.12
N LEU A 90 -15.05 -1.73 -4.10
CA LEU A 90 -15.91 -2.54 -3.24
C LEU A 90 -15.86 -1.97 -1.82
N PRO A 91 -17.01 -1.55 -1.25
CA PRO A 91 -17.05 -1.13 0.14
C PRO A 91 -16.47 -2.19 1.07
N GLY A 92 -15.61 -1.80 2.00
CA GLY A 92 -14.95 -2.69 2.95
C GLY A 92 -13.65 -3.32 2.45
N SER A 93 -13.36 -3.27 1.14
CA SER A 93 -12.08 -3.75 0.58
C SER A 93 -10.96 -2.72 0.75
N TYR A 94 -9.74 -3.21 0.93
CA TYR A 94 -8.52 -2.41 0.92
C TYR A 94 -7.97 -2.32 -0.50
N TYR A 95 -7.34 -1.19 -0.81
CA TYR A 95 -6.73 -0.93 -2.11
C TYR A 95 -5.30 -0.50 -1.91
N ASN A 96 -4.38 -1.08 -2.66
CA ASN A 96 -3.03 -0.55 -2.74
C ASN A 96 -3.00 0.60 -3.74
N ILE A 97 -2.68 1.79 -3.24
CA ILE A 97 -2.31 2.93 -4.05
C ILE A 97 -0.79 3.01 -4.04
N HIS A 98 -0.16 3.03 -5.20
CA HIS A 98 1.24 3.42 -5.32
C HIS A 98 1.42 4.47 -6.40
N LEU A 99 2.38 5.36 -6.17
CA LEU A 99 2.78 6.41 -7.11
C LEU A 99 4.21 6.85 -6.80
N TRP A 100 4.89 7.38 -7.80
CA TRP A 100 6.23 7.93 -7.64
C TRP A 100 6.18 9.44 -7.57
N LEU A 101 6.86 10.01 -6.58
CA LEU A 101 6.97 11.46 -6.37
C LEU A 101 8.45 11.87 -6.36
N ARG A 102 8.77 12.92 -7.08
CA ARG A 102 10.05 13.64 -7.00
C ARG A 102 9.78 15.08 -6.58
N SER A 103 10.69 15.64 -5.78
CA SER A 103 10.62 17.03 -5.32
C SER A 103 11.96 17.71 -5.53
N ASP A 104 11.93 18.97 -5.98
CA ASP A 104 13.10 19.84 -6.03
C ASP A 104 13.44 20.51 -4.68
N GLY A 105 12.59 20.33 -3.67
CA GLY A 105 12.75 20.86 -2.31
C GLY A 105 12.47 22.35 -2.15
N GLN A 106 11.97 23.04 -3.18
CA GLN A 106 11.57 24.44 -3.07
C GLN A 106 10.32 24.58 -2.20
N ARG A 107 10.19 25.71 -1.50
CA ARG A 107 9.14 25.93 -0.47
C ARG A 107 8.50 27.30 -0.62
N PRO A 108 7.23 27.48 -0.23
CA PRO A 108 6.35 26.47 0.35
C PRO A 108 5.84 25.46 -0.69
N ASN A 109 5.74 24.19 -0.28
CA ASN A 109 5.15 23.13 -1.11
C ASN A 109 4.22 22.24 -0.28
N SER A 110 3.29 21.55 -0.94
CA SER A 110 2.38 20.58 -0.32
C SER A 110 1.98 19.49 -1.31
N PHE A 111 1.88 18.26 -0.80
CA PHE A 111 1.36 17.12 -1.55
C PHE A 111 0.35 16.34 -0.70
N ASP A 112 -0.86 16.15 -1.23
CA ASP A 112 -1.92 15.38 -0.58
C ASP A 112 -2.46 14.30 -1.51
N VAL A 113 -2.81 13.15 -0.92
CA VAL A 113 -3.62 12.11 -1.56
C VAL A 113 -4.89 11.92 -0.75
N LEU A 114 -6.03 12.03 -1.42
CA LEU A 114 -7.34 11.83 -0.85
C LEU A 114 -8.01 10.59 -1.47
N TRP A 115 -8.69 9.84 -0.61
CA TRP A 115 -9.44 8.64 -0.96
C TRP A 115 -10.88 8.78 -0.45
N GLY A 116 -11.84 8.87 -1.37
CA GLY A 116 -13.26 9.11 -1.02
C GLY A 116 -13.48 10.43 -0.28
N GLY A 117 -12.69 11.46 -0.60
CA GLY A 117 -12.74 12.78 0.05
C GLY A 117 -12.01 12.87 1.40
N ARG A 118 -11.39 11.78 1.88
CA ARG A 118 -10.57 11.78 3.09
C ARG A 118 -9.09 11.78 2.76
N SER A 119 -8.30 12.67 3.38
CA SER A 119 -6.84 12.62 3.26
C SER A 119 -6.28 11.32 3.86
N VAL A 120 -5.51 10.60 3.04
CA VAL A 120 -4.81 9.35 3.38
C VAL A 120 -3.29 9.52 3.33
N TYR A 121 -2.81 10.61 2.71
CA TYR A 121 -1.44 11.09 2.75
C TYR A 121 -1.46 12.62 2.68
N SER A 122 -0.60 13.27 3.47
CA SER A 122 -0.46 14.72 3.50
C SER A 122 0.93 15.09 4.01
N VAL A 123 1.65 15.88 3.22
CA VAL A 123 2.98 16.39 3.56
C VAL A 123 3.11 17.85 3.14
N LEU A 124 3.88 18.60 3.92
CA LEU A 124 4.20 20.00 3.67
C LEU A 124 5.72 20.16 3.63
N ASP A 125 6.19 21.15 2.88
CA ASP A 125 7.60 21.56 2.83
C ASP A 125 8.57 20.38 2.59
N VAL A 126 8.15 19.48 1.70
CA VAL A 126 8.87 18.29 1.25
C VAL A 126 10.27 18.71 0.80
N ALA A 127 11.29 18.03 1.34
CA ALA A 127 12.67 18.27 0.97
C ALA A 127 12.98 17.68 -0.41
N ALA A 128 14.07 18.13 -1.03
CA ALA A 128 14.50 17.61 -2.31
C ALA A 128 14.73 16.09 -2.24
N SER A 129 14.21 15.36 -3.21
CA SER A 129 14.36 13.92 -3.32
C SER A 129 14.41 13.50 -4.79
N ALA A 130 15.09 12.40 -5.08
CA ALA A 130 14.82 11.65 -6.30
C ALA A 130 13.40 11.09 -6.26
N PHE A 131 12.96 10.50 -7.38
CA PHE A 131 11.71 9.72 -7.40
C PHE A 131 11.71 8.71 -6.25
N THR A 132 10.69 8.82 -5.41
CA THR A 132 10.45 7.97 -4.25
C THR A 132 9.03 7.45 -4.33
N GLU A 133 8.87 6.15 -4.11
CA GLU A 133 7.57 5.51 -4.12
C GLU A 133 6.80 5.81 -2.84
N ILE A 134 5.54 6.21 -3.01
CA ILE A 134 4.56 6.35 -1.93
C ILE A 134 3.57 5.20 -2.05
N VAL A 135 3.38 4.45 -0.97
CA VAL A 135 2.50 3.28 -0.94
C VAL A 135 1.48 3.41 0.19
N LEU A 136 0.19 3.35 -0.15
CA LEU A 136 -0.93 3.55 0.78
C LEU A 136 -1.93 2.41 0.64
N ASP A 137 -2.59 2.03 1.74
CA ASP A 137 -3.63 0.99 1.73
C ASP A 137 -4.95 1.47 2.33
N PRO A 138 -5.67 2.43 1.72
CA PRO A 138 -6.95 2.84 2.26
C PRO A 138 -8.04 1.80 2.01
N GLN A 139 -9.02 1.78 2.91
CA GLN A 139 -10.25 1.02 2.74
C GLN A 139 -11.28 1.87 1.99
N ALA A 140 -11.94 1.31 0.98
CA ALA A 140 -13.06 1.98 0.31
C ALA A 140 -14.34 1.89 1.15
N SER A 141 -15.10 2.99 1.23
CA SER A 141 -16.42 3.03 1.89
C SER A 141 -17.59 3.00 0.93
N SER A 142 -17.35 3.12 -0.38
CA SER A 142 -18.36 3.18 -1.43
C SER A 142 -17.99 2.28 -2.61
N ALA A 143 -18.96 2.03 -3.49
CA ALA A 143 -18.75 1.28 -4.74
C ALA A 143 -18.08 2.12 -5.85
N LEU A 144 -18.02 3.44 -5.65
CA LEU A 144 -17.33 4.38 -6.51
C LEU A 144 -16.55 5.31 -5.59
N THR A 145 -15.23 5.20 -5.59
CA THR A 145 -14.34 5.98 -4.73
C THR A 145 -13.56 6.98 -5.56
N THR A 146 -13.56 8.24 -5.14
CA THR A 146 -12.74 9.28 -5.75
C THR A 146 -11.31 9.19 -5.25
N LEU A 147 -10.36 9.02 -6.16
CA LEU A 147 -8.95 9.30 -5.94
C LEU A 147 -8.69 10.76 -6.34
N GLU A 148 -8.10 11.54 -5.44
CA GLU A 148 -7.73 12.92 -5.69
C GLU A 148 -6.31 13.19 -5.21
N LEU A 149 -5.47 13.74 -6.08
CA LEU A 149 -4.15 14.23 -5.73
C LEU A 149 -4.18 15.76 -5.73
N ARG A 150 -3.51 16.39 -4.76
CA ARG A 150 -3.35 17.84 -4.69
C ARG A 150 -1.89 18.19 -4.61
N LEU A 151 -1.43 19.07 -5.51
CA LEU A 151 -0.01 19.40 -5.65
C LEU A 151 0.18 20.90 -5.69
N ARG A 152 1.12 21.41 -4.89
CA ARG A 152 1.50 22.82 -4.86
C ARG A 152 3.00 22.96 -4.64
N ASN A 153 3.66 23.79 -5.42
CA ASN A 153 5.05 24.17 -5.20
C ASN A 153 5.27 25.59 -5.74
N ASP A 154 5.29 26.58 -4.85
CA ASP A 154 5.15 27.99 -5.23
C ASP A 154 6.39 28.55 -5.97
N SER A 155 7.53 27.87 -5.89
CA SER A 155 8.80 28.33 -6.45
C SER A 155 9.60 27.22 -7.12
N GLY A 156 8.95 26.12 -7.46
CA GLY A 156 9.57 24.91 -7.95
C GLY A 156 8.55 23.94 -8.53
N PHE A 157 8.94 22.68 -8.66
CA PHE A 157 8.08 21.63 -9.20
C PHE A 157 8.06 20.38 -8.33
N PHE A 158 6.91 19.72 -8.30
CA PHE A 158 6.84 18.28 -8.08
C PHE A 158 6.74 17.58 -9.42
N GLU A 159 7.36 16.41 -9.54
CA GLU A 159 7.10 15.47 -10.63
C GLU A 159 6.46 14.20 -10.07
N ILE A 160 5.39 13.73 -10.72
CA ILE A 160 4.67 12.51 -10.35
C ILE A 160 4.50 11.60 -11.56
N ASP A 161 4.52 10.30 -11.30
CA ASP A 161 4.38 9.29 -12.33
C ASP A 161 3.94 7.94 -11.74
N ASP A 162 3.63 6.98 -12.61
CA ASP A 162 3.34 5.58 -12.28
C ASP A 162 2.25 5.41 -11.20
N ILE A 163 1.19 6.21 -11.29
CA ILE A 163 0.05 6.14 -10.35
C ILE A 163 -0.78 4.90 -10.64
N SER A 164 -0.97 4.06 -9.64
CA SER A 164 -1.65 2.78 -9.76
C SER A 164 -2.52 2.52 -8.54
N VAL A 165 -3.68 1.92 -8.78
CA VAL A 165 -4.59 1.48 -7.73
C VAL A 165 -5.10 0.09 -8.06
N ARG A 166 -4.80 -0.85 -7.17
CA ARG A 166 -5.26 -2.25 -7.26
C ARG A 166 -5.87 -2.71 -5.96
N GLN A 167 -6.82 -3.63 -6.04
CA GLN A 167 -7.46 -4.14 -4.84
C GLN A 167 -6.50 -5.07 -4.09
N LEU A 168 -6.57 -5.07 -2.76
CA LEU A 168 -5.93 -6.06 -1.90
C LEU A 168 -6.94 -7.15 -1.50
N PRO A 169 -6.52 -8.43 -1.40
CA PRO A 169 -7.36 -9.49 -0.90
C PRO A 169 -7.83 -9.19 0.52
N GLU A 170 -9.06 -9.57 0.82
CA GLU A 170 -9.58 -9.47 2.18
C GLU A 170 -8.69 -10.30 3.13
N PRO A 171 -8.34 -9.78 4.32
CA PRO A 171 -7.63 -10.57 5.31
C PRO A 171 -8.39 -11.87 5.61
N ILE A 172 -7.69 -13.01 5.56
CA ILE A 172 -8.21 -14.38 5.80
C ILE A 172 -8.81 -14.62 7.20
N THR A 173 -9.04 -13.57 7.98
CA THR A 173 -9.51 -13.61 9.37
C THR A 173 -10.83 -14.38 9.54
N LEU A 174 -11.71 -14.39 8.53
CA LEU A 174 -12.95 -15.17 8.56
C LEU A 174 -12.76 -16.67 8.35
N ALA A 175 -11.69 -17.11 7.67
CA ALA A 175 -11.42 -18.52 7.44
C ALA A 175 -10.99 -19.27 8.71
N LEU A 176 -10.41 -18.58 9.71
CA LEU A 176 -9.97 -19.21 10.96
C LEU A 176 -11.06 -19.36 12.02
N VAL A 177 -12.16 -18.58 11.96
CA VAL A 177 -13.22 -18.63 12.99
C VAL A 177 -14.13 -19.85 12.82
N GLY A 178 -14.28 -20.34 11.58
CA GLY A 178 -15.15 -21.48 11.24
C GLY A 178 -14.75 -22.82 11.89
N PRO A 179 -13.52 -23.34 11.68
CA PRO A 179 -13.17 -24.67 12.16
C PRO A 179 -12.96 -24.75 13.69
N GLY A 180 -12.56 -23.64 14.34
CA GLY A 180 -12.30 -23.60 15.78
C GLY A 180 -13.55 -23.80 16.65
N LEU A 181 -14.69 -23.24 16.24
CA LEU A 181 -15.96 -23.35 16.99
C LEU A 181 -16.66 -24.70 16.77
N PHE A 182 -16.55 -25.29 15.57
CA PHE A 182 -17.06 -26.65 15.32
C PHE A 182 -16.27 -27.71 16.11
N GLY A 183 -14.95 -27.58 16.23
CA GLY A 183 -14.12 -28.48 17.04
C GLY A 183 -14.48 -28.46 18.53
N LEU A 184 -14.76 -27.28 19.09
CA LEU A 184 -15.18 -27.10 20.49
C LEU A 184 -16.60 -27.63 20.77
N ALA A 185 -17.53 -27.47 19.82
CA ALA A 185 -18.90 -28.00 19.94
C ALA A 185 -18.92 -29.55 19.91
N LEU A 186 -18.09 -30.18 19.08
CA LEU A 186 -17.94 -31.65 19.03
C LEU A 186 -17.24 -32.21 20.27
N ALA A 187 -16.25 -31.52 20.83
CA ALA A 187 -15.60 -31.92 22.07
C ALA A 187 -16.54 -31.88 23.29
N ARG A 188 -17.49 -30.94 23.30
CA ARG A 188 -18.48 -30.81 24.38
C ARG A 188 -19.54 -31.93 24.37
N ARG A 189 -19.83 -32.51 23.21
CA ARG A 189 -20.79 -33.63 23.07
C ARG A 189 -20.25 -34.97 23.58
N ARG A 190 -18.93 -35.15 23.68
CA ARG A 190 -18.32 -36.40 24.17
C ARG A 190 -18.36 -36.60 25.69
N LYS A 191 -18.58 -35.54 26.49
CA LYS A 191 -18.56 -35.66 27.96
C LYS A 191 -19.91 -35.94 28.64
N VAL A 192 -21.03 -35.98 27.90
CA VAL A 192 -22.39 -36.14 28.50
C VAL A 192 -22.92 -37.58 28.40
N GLY A 193 -22.16 -38.52 27.82
CA GLY A 193 -22.64 -39.87 27.49
C GLY A 193 -22.35 -40.98 28.51
N GLU A 194 -21.83 -40.72 29.71
CA GLU A 194 -21.43 -41.79 30.65
C GLU A 194 -22.28 -41.75 31.93
N ALA A 195 -23.58 -42.09 31.81
CA ALA A 195 -24.43 -42.41 32.94
C ALA A 195 -24.31 -43.90 33.27
N LYS A 196 -23.63 -44.21 34.38
CA LYS A 196 -23.49 -45.55 34.96
C LYS A 196 -24.85 -46.07 35.46
N PRO A 197 -25.33 -47.27 35.09
CA PRO A 197 -26.56 -47.81 35.64
C PRO A 197 -26.36 -48.22 37.10
N ALA A 198 -27.35 -47.91 37.93
CA ALA A 198 -27.42 -48.32 39.34
C ALA A 198 -27.57 -49.84 39.43
N ALA A 199 -26.74 -50.49 40.25
CA ALA A 199 -26.92 -51.86 40.67
C ALA A 199 -27.67 -51.89 42.02
N ALA A 200 -28.49 -52.94 42.16
CA ALA A 200 -29.50 -53.21 43.18
C ALA A 200 -29.01 -53.20 44.64
#